data_AF-A0A4R1B5I7-F1
#
_entry.id   AF-A0A4R1B5I7-F1
#
_cell.length_a   1.000
_cell.length_b   1.000
_cell.length_c   1.000
_cell.angle_alpha   90.00
_cell.angle_beta   90.00
_cell.angle_gamma   90.00
#
_symmetry.space_group_name_H-M   'P 1'
#
loop_
_entity.id
_entity.type
_entity.pdbx_description
1 polymer ?
#
loop_
_entity_poly.entity_id
_entity_poly.type
_entity_poly.pdbx_seq_one_letter_code
_entity_poly.pdbx_strand_id
1 'polypeptide(L)'
;MTIFWLFTAGIATLVAFQVFTLARLFWLRRAGQYPPAGQASMADVERLLRDGLPIWAIRCYREIHGCSLREAKAAVRDLEVRS
;
A
#
# COMPACT_ATOMS: atom_id res chain seq x y z
N MET A 1 5.53 -2.56 -41.67
CA MET A 1 5.46 -1.34 -40.82
C MET A 1 4.28 -1.34 -39.82
N THR A 2 3.48 -2.41 -39.70
CA THR A 2 2.30 -2.45 -38.81
C THR A 2 2.53 -3.20 -37.50
N ILE A 3 3.41 -4.20 -37.51
CA ILE A 3 3.71 -5.08 -36.37
C ILE A 3 4.33 -4.30 -35.20
N PHE A 4 5.22 -3.33 -35.47
CA PHE A 4 5.83 -2.50 -34.42
C PHE A 4 4.81 -1.66 -33.64
N TRP A 5 3.73 -1.21 -34.27
CA TRP A 5 2.66 -0.44 -33.62
C TRP A 5 1.77 -1.30 -32.72
N LEU A 6 1.56 -2.57 -33.08
CA LEU A 6 0.82 -3.52 -32.24
C LEU A 6 1.61 -3.89 -30.98
N PHE A 7 2.92 -4.12 -31.12
CA PHE A 7 3.79 -4.39 -29.97
C PHE A 7 3.90 -3.18 -29.05
N THR A 8 4.11 -1.98 -29.59
CA THR A 8 4.18 -0.76 -28.77
C THR A 8 2.85 -0.44 -28.08
N ALA A 9 1.71 -0.63 -28.74
CA ALA A 9 0.39 -0.47 -28.13
C ALA A 9 0.11 -1.52 -27.03
N GLY A 10 0.49 -2.78 -27.25
CA GLY A 10 0.36 -3.84 -26.25
C GLY A 10 1.28 -3.64 -25.03
N ILE A 11 2.50 -3.17 -25.26
CA ILE A 11 3.42 -2.80 -24.19
C ILE A 11 2.89 -1.57 -23.44
N ALA A 12 2.37 -0.56 -24.13
CA ALA A 12 1.82 0.63 -23.50
C ALA A 12 0.60 0.31 -22.62
N THR A 13 -0.30 -0.58 -23.04
CA THR A 13 -1.44 -1.01 -22.21
C THR A 13 -1.00 -1.86 -21.01
N LEU A 14 -0.03 -2.75 -21.18
CA LEU A 14 0.55 -3.51 -20.06
C LEU A 14 1.26 -2.59 -19.05
N VAL A 15 2.05 -1.63 -19.53
CA VAL A 15 2.74 -0.65 -18.70
C VAL A 15 1.73 0.29 -18.03
N ALA A 16 0.70 0.75 -18.74
CA ALA A 16 -0.36 1.56 -18.14
C ALA A 16 -1.14 0.80 -17.07
N PHE A 17 -1.45 -0.49 -17.29
CA PHE A 17 -2.10 -1.35 -16.30
C PHE A 17 -1.21 -1.57 -15.07
N GLN A 18 0.09 -1.83 -15.26
CA GLN A 18 1.08 -1.93 -14.18
C GLN A 18 1.25 -0.61 -13.41
N VAL A 19 1.36 0.51 -14.13
CA VAL A 19 1.45 1.86 -13.54
C VAL A 19 0.17 2.23 -12.82
N PHE A 20 -1.01 1.83 -13.29
CA PHE A 20 -2.26 2.01 -12.56
C PHE A 20 -2.25 1.25 -11.22
N THR A 21 -1.64 0.06 -11.20
CA THR A 21 -1.48 -0.75 -9.98
C THR A 21 -0.53 -0.09 -8.97
N LEU A 22 0.52 0.63 -9.44
CA LEU A 22 1.51 1.31 -8.60
C LEU A 22 1.16 2.76 -8.26
N ALA A 23 0.46 3.48 -9.15
CA ALA A 23 -0.04 4.83 -8.91
C ALA A 23 -1.02 4.84 -7.73
N ARG A 24 -1.70 3.72 -7.46
CA ARG A 24 -2.50 3.50 -6.26
C ARG A 24 -1.70 3.70 -4.96
N LEU A 25 -0.39 3.44 -4.95
CA LEU A 25 0.50 3.67 -3.79
C LEU A 25 0.93 5.14 -3.65
N PHE A 26 1.09 5.86 -4.76
CA PHE A 26 1.55 7.26 -4.72
C PHE A 26 0.44 8.21 -4.24
N TRP A 27 -0.82 7.86 -4.51
CA TRP A 27 -1.98 8.61 -4.06
C TRP A 27 -2.13 8.67 -2.51
N LEU A 28 -1.63 7.68 -1.76
CA LEU A 28 -1.71 7.68 -0.28
C LEU A 28 -0.89 8.78 0.39
N ARG A 29 0.31 9.07 -0.12
CA ARG A 29 1.14 10.16 0.41
C ARG A 29 0.52 11.52 0.12
N ARG A 30 -0.12 11.66 -1.04
CA ARG A 30 -0.76 12.92 -1.46
C ARG A 30 -2.05 13.21 -0.70
N ALA A 31 -2.71 12.17 -0.19
CA ALA A 31 -3.90 12.29 0.67
C ALA A 31 -3.57 12.56 2.15
N GLY A 32 -2.29 12.60 2.56
CA GLY A 32 -1.91 12.79 3.97
C GLY A 32 -2.27 11.60 4.87
N GLN A 33 -2.45 10.40 4.29
CA GLN A 33 -2.93 9.23 5.02
C GLN A 33 -1.84 8.45 5.75
N TYR A 34 -0.58 8.58 5.32
CA TYR A 34 0.56 7.88 5.93
C TYR A 34 1.42 8.87 6.75
N PRO A 35 1.52 8.72 8.09
CA PRO A 35 2.33 9.59 8.93
C PRO A 35 3.84 9.43 8.61
N PRO A 36 4.64 10.48 8.82
CA PRO A 36 6.10 10.38 8.69
C PRO A 36 6.67 9.36 9.70
N ALA A 37 7.70 8.62 9.27
CA ALA A 37 8.32 7.58 10.08
C ALA A 37 8.76 8.15 11.44
N GLY A 38 8.33 7.49 12.53
CA GLY A 38 8.60 7.92 13.92
C GLY A 38 7.46 8.70 14.61
N GLN A 39 6.41 9.09 13.88
CA GLN A 39 5.16 9.65 14.46
C GLN A 39 3.94 8.74 14.26
N ALA A 40 4.17 7.53 13.75
CA ALA A 40 3.14 6.53 13.56
C ALA A 40 2.42 6.24 14.88
N SER A 41 1.09 6.32 14.91
CA SER A 41 0.26 5.91 16.04
C SER A 41 -0.63 4.71 15.68
N MET A 42 -1.12 3.98 16.68
CA MET A 42 -2.13 2.93 16.46
C MET A 42 -3.39 3.46 15.77
N ALA A 43 -3.72 4.74 15.99
CA ALA A 43 -4.83 5.40 15.28
C ALA A 43 -4.59 5.47 13.76
N ASP A 44 -3.34 5.65 13.33
CA ASP A 44 -2.98 5.65 11.91
C ASP A 44 -3.02 4.24 11.32
N VAL A 45 -2.60 3.23 12.08
CA VAL A 45 -2.71 1.81 11.68
C VAL A 45 -4.18 1.46 11.42
N GLU A 46 -5.08 1.83 12.33
CA GLU A 46 -6.51 1.55 12.20
C GLU A 46 -7.16 2.35 11.06
N ARG A 47 -6.75 3.62 10.86
CA ARG A 47 -7.20 4.41 9.71
C ARG A 47 -6.76 3.77 8.40
N LEU A 48 -5.49 3.34 8.30
CA LEU A 48 -4.96 2.64 7.13
C LEU A 48 -5.69 1.31 6.87
N LEU A 49 -6.11 0.60 7.91
CA LEU A 49 -6.94 -0.60 7.77
C LEU A 49 -8.33 -0.26 7.20
N ARG A 50 -9.02 0.75 7.78
CA ARG A 50 -10.33 1.21 7.30
C ARG A 50 -10.30 1.71 5.86
N ASP A 51 -9.22 2.36 5.46
CA ASP A 51 -9.02 2.84 4.10
C ASP A 51 -8.66 1.71 3.10
N GLY A 52 -8.58 0.46 3.56
CA GLY A 52 -8.29 -0.71 2.72
C GLY A 52 -6.82 -0.83 2.32
N LEU A 53 -5.92 -0.35 3.19
CA LEU A 53 -4.47 -0.23 2.94
C LEU A 53 -3.65 -1.07 3.92
N PRO A 54 -3.86 -2.41 3.97
CA PRO A 54 -3.29 -3.27 5.01
C PRO A 54 -1.76 -3.35 4.96
N ILE A 55 -1.15 -3.24 3.78
CA ILE A 55 0.32 -3.26 3.61
C ILE A 55 0.97 -2.10 4.38
N TRP A 56 0.33 -0.93 4.38
CA TRP A 56 0.83 0.26 5.08
C TRP A 56 0.55 0.19 6.57
N ALA A 57 -0.60 -0.34 6.96
CA ALA A 57 -0.91 -0.62 8.36
C ALA A 57 0.15 -1.56 8.98
N ILE A 58 0.58 -2.61 8.28
CA ILE A 58 1.65 -3.53 8.73
C ILE A 58 2.97 -2.80 8.93
N ARG A 59 3.34 -1.95 7.99
CA ARG A 59 4.57 -1.17 8.09
C ARG A 59 4.52 -0.19 9.27
N CYS A 60 3.39 0.50 9.43
CA CYS A 60 3.12 1.44 10.51
C CYS A 60 3.17 0.74 11.88
N TYR A 61 2.50 -0.42 12.01
CA TYR A 61 2.53 -1.25 13.21
C TYR A 61 3.95 -1.70 13.57
N ARG A 62 4.74 -2.07 12.56
CA ARG A 62 6.14 -2.46 12.74
C ARG A 62 7.04 -1.29 13.14
N GLU A 63 6.81 -0.10 12.62
CA GLU A 63 7.54 1.12 13.05
C GLU A 63 7.23 1.49 14.51
N ILE A 64 6.01 1.20 14.98
CA ILE A 64 5.58 1.48 16.36
C ILE A 64 6.12 0.43 17.34
N HIS A 65 6.00 -0.85 17.00
CA HIS A 65 6.32 -1.96 17.92
C HIS A 65 7.70 -2.57 17.70
N GLY A 66 8.39 -2.26 16.60
CA GLY A 66 9.70 -2.84 16.27
C GLY A 66 9.67 -4.36 16.02
N CYS A 67 8.50 -4.94 15.74
CA CYS A 67 8.31 -6.39 15.64
C CYS A 67 8.73 -6.98 14.28
N SER A 68 8.75 -8.30 14.20
CA SER A 68 9.03 -8.99 12.95
C SER A 68 7.89 -8.80 11.93
N LEU A 69 8.17 -8.91 10.63
CA LEU A 69 7.15 -8.80 9.59
C LEU A 69 6.00 -9.80 9.79
N ARG A 70 6.31 -10.99 10.31
CA ARG A 70 5.32 -12.04 10.56
C ARG A 70 4.35 -11.64 11.67
N GLU A 71 4.86 -11.11 12.76
CA GLU A 71 4.05 -10.63 13.89
C GLU A 71 3.24 -9.40 13.51
N ALA A 72 3.84 -8.44 12.82
CA ALA A 72 3.14 -7.25 12.33
C ALA A 72 1.95 -7.64 11.43
N LYS A 73 2.16 -8.62 10.53
CA LYS A 73 1.09 -9.13 9.66
C LYS A 73 -0.01 -9.84 10.45
N ALA A 74 0.35 -10.65 11.45
CA ALA A 74 -0.62 -11.33 12.29
C ALA A 74 -1.45 -10.34 13.11
N ALA A 75 -0.81 -9.39 13.78
CA ALA A 75 -1.48 -8.38 14.59
C ALA A 75 -2.42 -7.50 13.75
N VAL A 76 -1.97 -7.03 12.58
CA VAL A 76 -2.80 -6.22 11.70
C VAL A 76 -3.98 -7.01 11.13
N ARG A 77 -3.80 -8.31 10.83
CA ARG A 77 -4.90 -9.17 10.41
C ARG A 77 -5.94 -9.38 11.52
N ASP A 78 -5.48 -9.54 12.77
CA ASP A 78 -6.40 -9.67 13.91
C ASP A 78 -7.16 -8.36 14.19
N LEU A 79 -6.53 -7.21 13.92
CA LEU A 79 -7.19 -5.91 13.96
C LEU A 79 -8.23 -5.76 12.83
N GLU A 80 -7.89 -6.17 11.61
CA GLU A 80 -8.78 -6.15 10.44
C GLU A 80 -10.03 -7.01 10.63
N VAL A 81 -9.91 -8.17 11.28
CA VAL A 81 -11.06 -9.05 11.58
C VAL A 81 -11.96 -8.48 12.68
N ARG A 82 -11.42 -7.60 13.54
CA ARG A 82 -12.13 -7.01 14.69
C ARG A 82 -12.82 -5.68 14.37
N SER A 83 -12.33 -4.96 13.35
CA SER A 83 -12.85 -3.66 12.89
C SER A 83 -13.97 -3.80 11.85
#